data_AF-C6Q137-F1
#
_entry.id   AF-C6Q137-F1
#
_cell.length_a   1.000
_cell.length_b   1.000
_cell.length_c   1.000
_cell.angle_alpha   90.00
_cell.angle_beta   90.00
_cell.angle_gamma   90.00
#
_symmetry.space_group_name_H-M   'P 1'
#
loop_
_entity.id
_entity.type
_entity.pdbx_description
1 polymer ?
#
loop_
_entity_poly.entity_id
_entity_poly.type
_entity_poly.pdbx_seq_one_letter_code
_entity_poly.pdbx_strand_id
1 'polypeptide(L)'
;MEPYYFSVSSGKTEDCLDVFSDNIPYLKSVNSSGEEGAYKRESSVKVSYSEFINKISSKYTNCGLSMANIKNQVQIKSKTKGGSIKEIAIGQVTLSGTEFRSIMGLNSANFSIKFNDNNIEMDCSGYGHGVGMSQWGANAMAKSGSSYKEILKHYYTGVEISKISR
;
A
#
# COMPACT_ATOMS: atom_id res chain seq x y z
N MET A 1 -11.38 20.24 0.56
CA MET A 1 -11.31 18.77 0.73
C MET A 1 -10.32 18.24 -0.27
N GLU A 2 -9.45 17.34 0.14
CA GLU A 2 -8.54 16.56 -0.70
C GLU A 2 -9.09 15.14 -0.86
N PRO A 3 -9.83 14.84 -1.95
CA PRO A 3 -10.50 13.56 -2.13
C PRO A 3 -9.54 12.53 -2.75
N TYR A 4 -8.58 12.02 -1.97
CA TYR A 4 -7.69 10.98 -2.45
C TYR A 4 -8.43 9.70 -2.83
N TYR A 5 -7.99 9.05 -3.90
CA TYR A 5 -8.55 7.80 -4.39
C TYR A 5 -7.47 6.94 -5.04
N PHE A 6 -7.70 5.63 -5.07
CA PHE A 6 -6.76 4.65 -5.60
C PHE A 6 -7.49 3.48 -6.27
N SER A 7 -6.74 2.59 -6.91
CA SER A 7 -7.35 1.59 -7.79
C SER A 7 -8.06 0.47 -7.02
N VAL A 8 -7.31 -0.29 -6.21
CA VAL A 8 -7.81 -1.51 -5.55
C VAL A 8 -7.23 -1.60 -4.15
N SER A 9 -8.04 -1.96 -3.17
CA SER A 9 -7.57 -2.21 -1.79
C SER A 9 -7.21 -3.68 -1.57
N SER A 10 -6.47 -3.94 -0.49
CA SER A 10 -6.24 -5.29 0.02
C SER A 10 -7.41 -5.81 0.87
N GLY A 11 -8.54 -5.10 0.91
CA GLY A 11 -9.71 -5.36 1.77
C GLY A 11 -10.01 -4.23 2.78
N LYS A 12 -9.07 -3.30 2.98
CA LYS A 12 -9.21 -2.09 3.81
C LYS A 12 -8.45 -0.92 3.17
N THR A 13 -8.92 0.29 3.43
CA THR A 13 -8.17 1.52 3.12
C THR A 13 -7.16 1.85 4.22
N GLU A 14 -6.28 2.79 3.97
CA GLU A 14 -5.27 3.29 4.89
C GLU A 14 -5.67 4.63 5.51
N ASP A 15 -5.18 4.90 6.72
CA ASP A 15 -5.25 6.24 7.31
C ASP A 15 -4.26 7.16 6.58
N CYS A 16 -4.67 8.39 6.29
CA CYS A 16 -3.81 9.39 5.67
C CYS A 16 -2.54 9.65 6.51
N LEU A 17 -2.67 9.59 7.83
CA LEU A 17 -1.55 9.77 8.74
C LEU A 17 -0.47 8.70 8.55
N ASP A 18 -0.85 7.46 8.27
CA ASP A 18 0.10 6.35 8.14
C ASP A 18 0.82 6.34 6.78
N VAL A 19 0.23 6.94 5.74
CA VAL A 19 0.77 6.90 4.37
C VAL A 19 1.44 8.23 3.97
N PHE A 20 0.84 9.36 4.36
CA PHE A 20 1.29 10.70 3.97
C PHE A 20 1.75 11.54 5.17
N SER A 21 1.71 11.01 6.39
CA SER A 21 2.04 11.75 7.64
C SER A 21 1.12 12.94 7.95
N ASP A 22 0.01 13.08 7.23
CA ASP A 22 -0.99 14.12 7.45
C ASP A 22 -2.23 13.57 8.14
N ASN A 23 -2.61 14.15 9.29
CA ASN A 23 -3.81 13.73 10.00
C ASN A 23 -5.06 14.43 9.45
N ILE A 24 -5.66 13.81 8.44
CA ILE A 24 -6.90 14.30 7.81
C ILE A 24 -8.11 13.53 8.38
N PRO A 25 -9.04 14.17 9.12
CA PRO A 25 -10.09 13.47 9.87
C PRO A 25 -11.02 12.59 9.03
N TYR A 26 -11.26 12.95 7.77
CA TYR A 26 -12.14 12.21 6.86
C TYR A 26 -11.42 11.12 6.05
N LEU A 27 -10.09 10.98 6.16
CA LEU A 27 -9.30 9.97 5.46
C LEU A 27 -8.80 8.90 6.44
N LYS A 28 -9.74 8.07 6.88
CA LYS A 28 -9.50 6.99 7.84
C LYS A 28 -9.57 5.63 7.16
N SER A 29 -8.92 4.66 7.79
CA SER A 29 -9.00 3.27 7.39
C SER A 29 -10.43 2.75 7.57
N VAL A 30 -11.05 2.30 6.48
CA VAL A 30 -12.37 1.67 6.44
C VAL A 30 -12.29 0.35 5.68
N ASN A 31 -13.25 -0.55 5.94
CA ASN A 31 -13.35 -1.81 5.19
C ASN A 31 -13.72 -1.55 3.73
N SER A 32 -13.23 -2.39 2.81
CA SER A 32 -13.51 -2.28 1.38
C SER A 32 -13.61 -3.68 0.77
N SER A 33 -14.82 -4.24 0.85
CA SER A 33 -15.17 -5.60 0.43
C SER A 33 -15.67 -5.66 -1.02
N GLY A 34 -15.67 -6.85 -1.63
CA GLY A 34 -16.19 -7.06 -2.99
C GLY A 34 -15.17 -6.71 -4.08
N GLU A 35 -13.91 -6.57 -3.70
CA GLU A 35 -12.79 -6.24 -4.57
C GLU A 35 -11.96 -7.47 -4.97
N GLU A 36 -12.35 -8.68 -4.56
CA GLU A 36 -11.56 -9.91 -4.68
C GLU A 36 -11.31 -10.29 -6.15
N GLY A 37 -12.26 -9.99 -7.04
CA GLY A 37 -12.15 -10.19 -8.48
C GLY A 37 -11.50 -9.03 -9.24
N ALA A 38 -10.96 -8.02 -8.55
CA ALA A 38 -10.39 -6.85 -9.20
C ALA A 38 -9.08 -7.19 -9.93
N TYR A 39 -8.93 -6.68 -11.16
CA TYR A 39 -7.69 -6.81 -11.90
C TYR A 39 -6.53 -6.13 -11.14
N LYS A 40 -5.37 -6.80 -11.07
CA LYS A 40 -4.18 -6.38 -10.30
C LYS A 40 -4.38 -6.26 -8.79
N ARG A 41 -5.44 -6.87 -8.21
CA ARG A 41 -5.55 -6.98 -6.75
C ARG A 41 -4.34 -7.71 -6.17
N GLU A 42 -3.95 -8.84 -6.75
CA GLU A 42 -2.74 -9.54 -6.36
C GLU A 42 -1.69 -9.37 -7.45
N SER A 43 -0.43 -9.21 -7.04
CA SER A 43 0.71 -9.09 -7.95
C SER A 43 1.98 -9.60 -7.29
N SER A 44 2.95 -10.04 -8.10
CA SER A 44 4.22 -10.54 -7.59
C SER A 44 5.37 -9.95 -8.39
N VAL A 45 6.41 -9.52 -7.69
CA VAL A 45 7.67 -9.05 -8.30
C VAL A 45 8.79 -9.96 -7.82
N LYS A 46 9.55 -10.53 -8.76
CA LYS A 46 10.71 -11.37 -8.47
C LYS A 46 11.97 -10.66 -8.93
N VAL A 47 12.95 -10.56 -8.06
CA VAL A 47 14.26 -9.95 -8.34
C VAL A 47 15.38 -10.87 -7.88
N SER A 48 16.52 -10.84 -8.55
CA SER A 48 17.71 -11.52 -8.03
C SER A 48 18.22 -10.82 -6.75
N TYR A 49 19.02 -11.53 -5.97
CA TYR A 49 19.70 -10.93 -4.80
C TYR A 49 20.58 -9.73 -5.18
N SER A 50 21.29 -9.82 -6.31
CA SER A 50 22.13 -8.72 -6.80
C SER A 50 21.29 -7.51 -7.22
N GLU A 51 20.18 -7.73 -7.92
CA GLU A 51 19.27 -6.65 -8.32
C GLU A 51 18.65 -5.97 -7.09
N PHE A 52 18.21 -6.74 -6.10
CA PHE A 52 17.68 -6.20 -4.84
C PHE A 52 18.71 -5.29 -4.15
N ILE A 53 19.94 -5.77 -3.96
CA ILE A 53 21.01 -5.00 -3.33
C ILE A 53 21.32 -3.74 -4.14
N ASN A 54 21.39 -3.83 -5.47
CA ASN A 54 21.66 -2.68 -6.33
C ASN A 54 20.55 -1.63 -6.23
N LYS A 55 19.28 -2.04 -6.27
CA LYS A 55 18.12 -1.12 -6.14
C LYS A 55 18.17 -0.37 -4.82
N ILE A 56 18.39 -1.05 -3.70
CA ILE A 56 18.48 -0.41 -2.38
C ILE A 56 19.73 0.47 -2.29
N SER A 57 20.90 -0.04 -2.69
CA SER A 57 22.18 0.66 -2.56
C SER A 57 22.27 1.91 -3.46
N SER A 58 21.52 1.95 -4.56
CA SER A 58 21.40 3.13 -5.43
C SER A 58 20.76 4.34 -4.72
N LYS A 59 19.94 4.10 -3.70
CA LYS A 59 19.29 5.12 -2.87
C LYS A 59 19.96 5.26 -1.50
N TYR A 60 20.54 4.19 -0.98
CA TYR A 60 21.10 4.10 0.37
C TYR A 60 22.51 3.52 0.35
N THR A 61 23.52 4.38 0.23
CA THR A 61 24.94 3.99 0.13
C THR A 61 25.48 3.27 1.37
N ASN A 62 24.93 3.55 2.55
CA ASN A 62 25.37 2.98 3.84
C ASN A 62 24.43 1.88 4.36
N CYS A 63 23.72 1.15 3.50
CA CYS A 63 22.78 0.11 3.93
C CYS A 63 23.45 -1.15 4.51
N GLY A 64 24.74 -1.39 4.22
CA GLY A 64 25.50 -2.52 4.80
C GLY A 64 24.99 -3.90 4.38
N LEU A 65 24.36 -4.00 3.21
CA LEU A 65 23.79 -5.26 2.72
C LEU A 65 24.88 -6.24 2.27
N SER A 66 24.65 -7.52 2.55
CA SER A 66 25.52 -8.64 2.20
C SER A 66 24.70 -9.75 1.57
N MET A 67 25.13 -10.26 0.41
CA MET A 67 24.46 -11.39 -0.25
C MET A 67 24.35 -12.61 0.66
N ALA A 68 25.36 -12.87 1.49
CA ALA A 68 25.40 -14.05 2.35
C ALA A 68 24.34 -14.02 3.48
N ASN A 69 23.93 -12.83 3.91
CA ASN A 69 23.07 -12.65 5.11
C ASN A 69 21.78 -11.87 4.84
N ILE A 70 21.45 -11.61 3.58
CA ILE A 70 20.33 -10.75 3.18
C ILE A 70 19.00 -11.10 3.83
N LYS A 71 18.69 -12.39 4.01
CA LYS A 71 17.47 -12.87 4.67
C LYS A 71 17.35 -12.38 6.11
N ASN A 72 18.46 -12.27 6.84
CA ASN A 72 18.48 -11.79 8.22
C ASN A 72 18.54 -10.26 8.30
N GLN A 73 18.93 -9.60 7.21
CA GLN A 73 19.07 -8.15 7.12
C GLN A 73 17.76 -7.45 6.73
N VAL A 74 16.77 -8.17 6.21
CA VAL A 74 15.47 -7.61 5.84
C VAL A 74 14.42 -8.02 6.86
N GLN A 75 13.85 -7.04 7.57
CA GLN A 75 12.89 -7.27 8.65
C GLN A 75 11.75 -6.27 8.58
N ILE A 76 10.52 -6.77 8.39
CA ILE A 76 9.30 -5.95 8.57
C ILE A 76 9.18 -5.64 10.06
N LYS A 77 9.23 -4.35 10.42
CA LYS A 77 9.19 -3.90 11.82
C LYS A 77 7.75 -3.67 12.28
N SER A 78 6.93 -3.08 11.44
CA SER A 78 5.55 -2.74 11.79
C SER A 78 4.63 -2.66 10.56
N LYS A 79 3.33 -2.79 10.79
CA LYS A 79 2.27 -2.64 9.78
C LYS A 79 1.24 -1.61 10.25
N THR A 80 0.57 -0.97 9.30
CA THR A 80 -0.56 -0.08 9.53
C THR A 80 -1.82 -0.88 9.86
N LYS A 81 -2.90 -0.18 10.23
CA LYS A 81 -4.23 -0.80 10.43
C LYS A 81 -4.84 -1.33 9.12
N GLY A 82 -4.52 -0.70 7.98
CA GLY A 82 -4.97 -1.15 6.65
C GLY A 82 -4.17 -2.35 6.11
N GLY A 83 -3.02 -2.66 6.72
CA GLY A 83 -2.21 -3.84 6.44
C GLY A 83 -0.92 -3.56 5.69
N SER A 84 -0.73 -2.33 5.19
CA SER A 84 0.53 -1.90 4.58
C SER A 84 1.70 -1.99 5.56
N ILE A 85 2.89 -2.24 5.05
CA ILE A 85 4.11 -2.15 5.84
C ILE A 85 4.36 -0.68 6.17
N LYS A 86 4.42 -0.38 7.47
CA LYS A 86 4.72 0.96 7.94
C LYS A 86 6.22 1.19 7.97
N GLU A 87 6.97 0.24 8.53
CA GLU A 87 8.43 0.28 8.62
C GLU A 87 9.05 -1.07 8.27
N ILE A 88 10.14 -1.02 7.50
CA ILE A 88 10.98 -2.16 7.15
C ILE A 88 12.44 -1.79 7.34
N ALA A 89 13.16 -2.61 8.12
CA ALA A 89 14.60 -2.51 8.27
C ALA A 89 15.30 -3.33 7.18
N ILE A 90 16.29 -2.73 6.52
CA ILE A 90 17.09 -3.33 5.45
C ILE A 90 18.55 -3.02 5.74
N GLY A 91 19.25 -4.00 6.32
CA GLY A 91 20.59 -3.83 6.83
C GLY A 91 20.62 -2.78 7.94
N GLN A 92 21.31 -1.67 7.71
CA GLN A 92 21.45 -0.57 8.68
C GLN A 92 20.45 0.58 8.47
N VAL A 93 19.65 0.55 7.40
CA VAL A 93 18.64 1.58 7.13
C VAL A 93 17.24 1.09 7.46
N THR A 94 16.36 2.02 7.84
CA THR A 94 14.92 1.75 7.99
C THR A 94 14.19 2.60 6.97
N LEU A 95 13.25 1.97 6.26
CA LEU A 95 12.43 2.58 5.22
C LEU A 95 10.96 2.49 5.61
N SER A 96 10.16 3.41 5.09
CA SER A 96 8.73 3.19 5.01
C SER A 96 8.38 2.13 3.95
N GLY A 97 7.23 1.46 4.10
CA GLY A 97 6.76 0.56 3.05
C GLY A 97 6.44 1.26 1.73
N THR A 98 6.09 2.55 1.75
CA THR A 98 5.84 3.37 0.56
C THR A 98 7.13 3.69 -0.21
N GLU A 99 8.23 3.96 0.49
CA GLU A 99 9.56 4.09 -0.12
C GLU A 99 10.02 2.77 -0.71
N PHE A 100 9.90 1.67 0.04
CA PHE A 100 10.28 0.34 -0.45
C PHE A 100 9.48 -0.05 -1.69
N ARG A 101 8.16 0.19 -1.68
CA ARG A 101 7.27 0.02 -2.84
C ARG A 101 7.82 0.76 -4.06
N SER A 102 8.20 2.02 -3.90
CA SER A 102 8.73 2.85 -5.00
C SER A 102 10.05 2.30 -5.55
N ILE A 103 10.96 1.85 -4.68
CA ILE A 103 12.27 1.30 -5.08
C ILE A 103 12.12 -0.03 -5.82
N MET A 104 11.23 -0.89 -5.34
CA MET A 104 11.04 -2.23 -5.88
C MET A 104 10.03 -2.29 -7.04
N GLY A 105 9.30 -1.21 -7.29
CA GLY A 105 8.29 -1.15 -8.35
C GLY A 105 7.03 -1.93 -8.02
N LEU A 106 6.59 -1.92 -6.76
CA LEU A 106 5.44 -2.69 -6.28
C LEU A 106 4.12 -1.93 -6.48
N ASN A 107 3.04 -2.70 -6.67
CA ASN A 107 1.70 -2.12 -6.84
C ASN A 107 1.18 -1.44 -5.57
N SER A 108 1.53 -1.94 -4.38
CA SER A 108 1.12 -1.38 -3.09
C SER A 108 2.22 -1.50 -2.05
N ALA A 109 2.03 -0.84 -0.90
CA ALA A 109 2.87 -1.02 0.28
C ALA A 109 2.41 -2.19 1.17
N ASN A 110 1.34 -2.90 0.78
CA ASN A 110 0.90 -4.11 1.46
C ASN A 110 1.46 -5.33 0.72
N PHE A 111 2.61 -5.80 1.17
CA PHE A 111 3.31 -6.92 0.57
C PHE A 111 3.90 -7.87 1.61
N SER A 112 4.27 -9.06 1.15
CA SER A 112 5.09 -10.04 1.86
C SER A 112 6.37 -10.29 1.09
N ILE A 113 7.43 -10.71 1.79
CA ILE A 113 8.73 -11.01 1.18
C ILE A 113 9.06 -12.48 1.42
N LYS A 114 9.40 -13.20 0.35
CA LYS A 114 9.87 -14.59 0.37
C LYS A 114 11.29 -14.65 -0.19
N PHE A 115 12.15 -15.33 0.56
CA PHE A 115 13.54 -15.57 0.18
C PHE A 115 13.64 -16.99 -0.39
N ASN A 116 13.85 -17.09 -1.68
CA ASN A 116 14.07 -18.35 -2.40
C ASN A 116 15.57 -18.55 -2.66
N ASP A 117 15.96 -19.69 -3.20
CA ASP A 117 17.39 -20.03 -3.40
C ASP A 117 18.15 -18.98 -4.23
N ASN A 118 17.52 -18.46 -5.30
CA ASN A 118 18.18 -17.58 -6.26
C ASN A 118 17.55 -16.18 -6.38
N ASN A 119 16.40 -15.95 -5.73
CA ASN A 119 15.64 -14.71 -5.88
C ASN A 119 14.87 -14.34 -4.62
N ILE A 120 14.44 -13.08 -4.58
CA ILE A 120 13.51 -12.55 -3.61
C ILE A 120 12.19 -12.30 -4.35
N GLU A 121 11.12 -12.86 -3.82
CA GLU A 121 9.76 -12.72 -4.32
C GLU A 121 8.95 -11.85 -3.38
N MET A 122 8.31 -10.81 -3.93
CA MET A 122 7.48 -9.87 -3.20
C MET A 122 6.05 -9.94 -3.70
N ASP A 123 5.19 -10.56 -2.91
CA ASP A 123 3.76 -10.71 -3.22
C ASP A 123 3.00 -9.53 -2.61
N CYS A 124 2.32 -8.75 -3.44
CA CYS A 124 1.61 -7.54 -3.06
C CYS A 124 0.10 -7.71 -3.23
N SER A 125 -0.64 -7.14 -2.28
CA SER A 125 -2.10 -7.08 -2.30
C SER A 125 -2.58 -5.62 -2.40
N GLY A 126 -3.57 -5.37 -3.25
CA GLY A 126 -4.04 -4.04 -3.63
C GLY A 126 -3.16 -3.34 -4.66
N TYR A 127 -3.67 -2.22 -5.19
CA TYR A 127 -2.97 -1.37 -6.14
C TYR A 127 -3.24 0.11 -5.87
N GLY A 128 -2.17 0.85 -5.55
CA GLY A 128 -2.22 2.28 -5.23
C GLY A 128 -1.76 2.56 -3.80
N HIS A 129 -1.98 3.80 -3.35
CA HIS A 129 -1.53 4.27 -2.03
C HIS A 129 -2.47 3.89 -0.89
N GLY A 130 -3.70 3.46 -1.16
CA GLY A 130 -4.62 2.92 -0.15
C GLY A 130 -5.48 3.94 0.60
N VAL A 131 -5.25 5.24 0.43
CA VAL A 131 -5.94 6.31 1.20
C VAL A 131 -7.21 6.78 0.49
N GLY A 132 -8.29 7.00 1.23
CA GLY A 132 -9.55 7.50 0.69
C GLY A 132 -10.33 6.43 -0.08
N MET A 133 -10.81 6.74 -1.28
CA MET A 133 -11.75 5.87 -1.99
C MET A 133 -11.07 4.82 -2.89
N SER A 134 -11.42 3.54 -2.72
CA SER A 134 -11.08 2.51 -3.69
C SER A 134 -12.03 2.59 -4.90
N GLN A 135 -11.49 2.65 -6.12
CA GLN A 135 -12.27 2.64 -7.35
C GLN A 135 -13.02 1.32 -7.54
N TRP A 136 -12.35 0.19 -7.29
CA TRP A 136 -12.97 -1.13 -7.39
C TRP A 136 -13.97 -1.39 -6.27
N GLY A 137 -13.69 -0.87 -5.07
CA GLY A 137 -14.63 -0.98 -3.96
C GLY A 137 -15.88 -0.12 -4.17
N ALA A 138 -15.73 1.09 -4.71
CA ALA A 138 -16.87 1.91 -5.16
C ALA A 138 -17.71 1.20 -6.24
N ASN A 139 -17.06 0.56 -7.21
CA ASN A 139 -17.74 -0.25 -8.23
C ASN A 139 -18.48 -1.45 -7.63
N ALA A 140 -17.89 -2.14 -6.64
CA ALA A 140 -18.54 -3.24 -5.94
C ALA A 140 -19.78 -2.77 -5.17
N MET A 141 -19.66 -1.69 -4.39
CA MET A 141 -20.78 -1.07 -3.69
C MET A 141 -21.90 -0.65 -4.66
N ALA A 142 -21.55 -0.04 -5.80
CA ALA A 142 -22.52 0.36 -6.82
C ALA A 142 -23.26 -0.85 -7.41
N LYS A 143 -22.55 -1.96 -7.70
CA LYS A 143 -23.16 -3.22 -8.16
C LYS A 143 -24.08 -3.85 -7.11
N SER A 144 -23.81 -3.62 -5.83
CA SER A 144 -24.67 -4.02 -4.70
C SER A 144 -25.81 -3.04 -4.42
N GLY A 145 -25.97 -1.98 -5.23
CA GLY A 145 -27.10 -1.05 -5.16
C GLY A 145 -26.85 0.22 -4.34
N SER A 146 -25.65 0.44 -3.82
CA SER A 146 -25.31 1.69 -3.13
C SER A 146 -25.31 2.87 -4.08
N SER A 147 -25.91 3.98 -3.65
CA SER A 147 -25.83 5.27 -4.33
C SER A 147 -24.42 5.88 -4.20
N TYR A 148 -24.10 6.83 -5.09
CA TYR A 148 -22.84 7.57 -5.00
C TYR A 148 -22.65 8.28 -3.64
N LYS A 149 -23.74 8.71 -3.00
CA LYS A 149 -23.68 9.39 -1.69
C LYS A 149 -23.23 8.43 -0.60
N GLU A 150 -23.77 7.22 -0.58
CA GLU A 150 -23.38 6.18 0.38
C GLU A 150 -21.92 5.76 0.16
N ILE A 151 -21.50 5.61 -1.10
CA ILE A 151 -20.10 5.30 -1.44
C ILE A 151 -19.16 6.39 -0.92
N LEU A 152 -19.45 7.67 -1.20
CA LEU A 152 -18.60 8.77 -0.75
C LEU A 152 -18.57 8.86 0.79
N LYS A 153 -19.72 8.73 1.46
CA LYS A 153 -19.77 8.77 2.94
C LYS A 153 -19.10 7.57 3.61
N HIS A 154 -19.02 6.43 2.92
CA HIS A 154 -18.28 5.25 3.38
C HIS A 154 -16.77 5.50 3.36
N TYR A 155 -16.23 5.95 2.24
CA TYR A 155 -14.78 6.15 2.07
C TYR A 155 -14.23 7.44 2.67
N TYR A 156 -15.06 8.46 2.78
CA TYR A 156 -14.69 9.75 3.37
C TYR A 156 -15.49 9.96 4.65
N THR A 157 -14.89 9.64 5.80
CA THR A 157 -15.60 9.58 7.07
C THR A 157 -16.14 10.95 7.48
N GLY A 158 -17.44 11.03 7.77
CA GLY A 158 -18.08 12.24 8.28
C GLY A 158 -18.22 13.38 7.28
N VAL A 159 -18.05 13.13 5.97
CA VAL A 159 -18.24 14.18 4.96
C VAL A 159 -19.72 14.43 4.66
N GLU A 160 -20.02 15.67 4.30
CA GLU A 160 -21.32 16.08 3.78
C GLU A 160 -21.23 16.47 2.30
N ILE A 161 -22.30 16.17 1.56
CA ILE A 161 -22.38 16.42 0.12
C ILE A 161 -23.30 17.63 -0.08
N SER A 162 -22.72 18.73 -0.53
CA SER A 162 -23.44 19.98 -0.81
C SER A 162 -23.38 20.32 -2.30
N LYS A 163 -24.46 20.95 -2.79
CA LYS A 163 -24.46 21.58 -4.11
C LYS A 163 -23.81 22.95 -3.97
N ILE A 164 -22.77 23.20 -4.74
CA ILE A 164 -22.17 24.54 -4.82
C ILE A 164 -23.05 25.34 -5.77
N SER A 165 -23.61 26.47 -5.30
CA SER A 165 -24.26 27.45 -6.15
C SER A 165 -23.20 28.11 -7.02
N ARG A 166 -23.42 28.11 -8.34
CA ARG A 166 -22.66 28.94 -9.27
C ARG A 166 -23.11 30.38 -9.17
#